data_AF-A0A7W4KGP6-F1
#
_entry.id   AF-A0A7W4KGP6-F1
#
_cell.length_a   1.000
_cell.length_b   1.000
_cell.length_c   1.000
_cell.angle_alpha   90.00
_cell.angle_beta   90.00
_cell.angle_gamma   90.00
#
_symmetry.space_group_name_H-M   'P 1'
#
loop_
_entity.id
_entity.type
_entity.pdbx_description
1 polymer ?
#
loop_
_entity_poly.entity_id
_entity_poly.type
_entity_poly.pdbx_seq_one_letter_code
_entity_poly.pdbx_strand_id
1 'polypeptide(L)'
;MSETIGCDASWHLMHSQPSLLLNYFDPSRGFAGQINTLVSRFQTVQAVCQQGEGPVRLTELRNALAFHLVRMSRWWGFDFCPLGLTGVRNPHFMSYVKAHAARSVEDDALLDLFTMQRHMHVGDPGHILVLGRDPDSSGTLSIFYGVDGQKSFRFTTGANGTALAWCRHSYPDFASAWLAAWTYHCPAGTVCANMREHLAAEREHAWARTWHRQHFHRSGGSLLVRLYLDAMGQLSACQSRFGRAAFESIVNAIAFRMVRHAVERQISIAGLLEEGAPQQMSRRVVDVVRQRARLYVARSIDALQRPKLEALIENAAP
;
A
#
# COMPACT_ATOMS: atom_id res chain seq x y z
N MET A 1 19.13 -9.14 25.46
CA MET A 1 19.84 -8.90 24.19
C MET A 1 19.22 -9.83 23.16
N SER A 2 18.33 -9.32 22.30
CA SER A 2 17.74 -10.13 21.23
C SER A 2 18.65 -10.05 20.02
N GLU A 3 19.27 -11.17 19.68
CA GLU A 3 19.94 -11.38 18.41
C GLU A 3 18.99 -10.96 17.28
N THR A 4 19.32 -9.84 16.64
CA THR A 4 18.74 -9.47 15.36
C THR A 4 19.34 -10.45 14.36
N ILE A 5 18.54 -11.41 13.91
CA ILE A 5 18.95 -12.42 12.94
C ILE A 5 19.59 -11.72 11.73
N GLY A 6 20.92 -11.78 11.64
CA GLY A 6 21.74 -11.76 10.43
C GLY A 6 21.72 -10.54 9.50
N CYS A 7 20.99 -9.47 9.78
CA CYS A 7 20.87 -8.31 8.88
C CYS A 7 21.69 -7.12 9.39
N ASP A 8 22.93 -7.01 8.94
CA ASP A 8 23.79 -5.86 9.23
C ASP A 8 23.52 -4.67 8.27
N ALA A 9 24.27 -3.58 8.44
CA ALA A 9 24.17 -2.42 7.56
C ALA A 9 24.41 -2.77 6.08
N SER A 10 25.37 -3.64 5.80
CA SER A 10 25.73 -4.08 4.44
C SER A 10 24.58 -4.83 3.77
N TRP A 11 23.93 -5.74 4.50
CA TRP A 11 22.76 -6.45 4.02
C TRP A 11 21.64 -5.48 3.66
N HIS A 12 21.35 -4.49 4.51
CA HIS A 12 20.31 -3.51 4.23
C HIS A 12 20.59 -2.66 2.99
N LEU A 13 21.84 -2.26 2.78
CA LEU A 13 22.24 -1.50 1.59
C LEU A 13 21.97 -2.25 0.28
N MET A 14 22.03 -3.59 0.30
CA MET A 14 21.77 -4.44 -0.86
C MET A 14 20.30 -4.81 -1.04
N HIS A 15 19.53 -4.96 0.04
CA HIS A 15 18.19 -5.59 -0.02
C HIS A 15 17.02 -4.66 0.32
N SER A 16 17.30 -3.45 0.84
CA SER A 16 16.26 -2.55 1.34
C SER A 16 16.03 -1.34 0.42
N GLN A 17 16.65 -1.31 -0.76
CA GLN A 17 16.49 -0.20 -1.70
C GLN A 17 15.04 -0.11 -2.19
N PRO A 18 14.40 1.07 -2.18
CA PRO A 18 13.01 1.22 -2.62
C PRO A 18 12.71 0.64 -4.01
N SER A 19 13.66 0.73 -4.94
CA SER A 19 13.57 0.15 -6.29
C SER A 19 13.43 -1.38 -6.33
N LEU A 20 13.88 -2.08 -5.29
CA LEU A 20 13.72 -3.52 -5.14
C LEU A 20 12.40 -3.89 -4.45
N LEU A 21 11.85 -2.96 -3.67
CA LEU A 21 10.68 -3.21 -2.81
C LEU A 21 9.36 -2.78 -3.46
N LEU A 22 9.40 -1.79 -4.37
CA LEU A 22 8.22 -1.09 -4.85
C LEU A 22 8.11 -1.18 -6.37
N ASN A 23 6.88 -1.34 -6.85
CA ASN A 23 6.54 -1.12 -8.25
C ASN A 23 5.33 -0.18 -8.32
N TYR A 24 5.59 1.10 -8.51
CA TYR A 24 4.55 2.14 -8.51
C TYR A 24 3.60 2.05 -9.70
N PHE A 25 4.05 1.52 -10.84
CA PHE A 25 3.24 1.42 -12.06
C PHE A 25 2.53 0.08 -12.20
N ASP A 26 2.60 -0.79 -11.20
CA ASP A 26 1.94 -2.09 -11.18
C ASP A 26 1.12 -2.27 -9.89
N PRO A 27 -0.11 -1.70 -9.85
CA PRO A 27 -1.02 -1.88 -8.72
C PRO A 27 -1.42 -3.34 -8.47
N SER A 28 -1.23 -4.24 -9.44
CA SER A 28 -1.62 -5.66 -9.33
C SER A 28 -0.78 -6.43 -8.31
N ARG A 29 0.43 -5.95 -7.99
CA ARG A 29 1.27 -6.51 -6.91
C ARG A 29 0.69 -6.32 -5.50
N GLY A 30 -0.37 -5.53 -5.40
CA GLY A 30 -1.10 -5.32 -4.17
C GLY A 30 -0.44 -4.30 -3.23
N PHE A 31 -1.28 -3.71 -2.41
CA PHE A 31 -0.91 -2.65 -1.48
C PHE A 31 -0.17 -3.17 -0.25
N ALA A 32 -0.75 -4.14 0.46
CA ALA A 32 -0.33 -4.54 1.80
C ALA A 32 1.12 -5.03 1.87
N GLY A 33 1.53 -5.89 0.93
CA GLY A 33 2.89 -6.44 0.88
C GLY A 33 3.95 -5.36 0.71
N GLN A 34 3.72 -4.42 -0.22
CA GLN A 34 4.65 -3.32 -0.48
C GLN A 34 4.77 -2.38 0.73
N ILE A 35 3.64 -1.97 1.31
CA ILE A 35 3.68 -0.99 2.40
C ILE A 35 4.20 -1.58 3.71
N ASN A 36 3.84 -2.81 4.06
CA ASN A 36 4.34 -3.47 5.27
C ASN A 36 5.85 -3.72 5.17
N THR A 37 6.33 -4.11 3.99
CA THR A 37 7.76 -4.26 3.70
C THR A 37 8.48 -2.93 3.87
N LEU A 38 7.97 -1.87 3.26
CA LEU A 38 8.57 -0.54 3.34
C LEU A 38 8.66 -0.01 4.78
N VAL A 39 7.61 -0.20 5.58
CA VAL A 39 7.57 0.18 7.01
C VAL A 39 8.59 -0.63 7.81
N SER A 40 8.59 -1.96 7.67
CA SER A 40 9.53 -2.85 8.37
C SER A 40 10.99 -2.47 8.06
N ARG A 41 11.29 -2.24 6.77
CA ARG A 41 12.61 -1.84 6.30
C ARG A 41 13.02 -0.49 6.85
N PHE A 42 12.13 0.51 6.83
CA PHE A 42 12.41 1.81 7.43
C PHE A 42 12.72 1.69 8.93
N GLN A 43 11.88 1.00 9.70
CA GLN A 43 12.05 0.85 11.15
C GLN A 43 13.38 0.17 11.48
N THR A 44 13.74 -0.88 10.74
CA THR A 44 14.99 -1.62 10.96
C THR A 44 16.20 -0.75 10.62
N VAL A 45 16.22 -0.11 9.44
CA VAL A 45 17.33 0.77 9.04
C VAL A 45 17.46 1.98 9.97
N GLN A 46 16.34 2.57 10.42
CA GLN A 46 16.34 3.65 11.39
C GLN A 46 16.96 3.22 12.72
N ALA A 47 16.63 2.01 13.22
CA ALA A 47 17.22 1.48 14.44
C ALA A 47 18.74 1.28 14.30
N VAL A 48 19.22 0.76 13.16
CA VAL A 48 20.66 0.63 12.89
C VAL A 48 21.33 2.00 12.83
N CYS A 49 20.72 3.00 12.20
CA CYS A 49 21.24 4.37 12.17
C CYS A 49 21.32 5.03 13.56
N GLN A 50 20.52 4.60 14.52
CA GLN A 50 20.54 5.14 15.89
C GLN A 50 21.63 4.52 16.77
N GLN A 51 22.22 3.39 16.37
CA GLN A 51 23.20 2.65 17.16
C GLN A 51 24.66 3.15 16.99
N GLY A 52 24.92 4.13 16.12
CA GLY A 52 26.24 4.74 15.96
C GLY A 52 26.37 5.59 14.69
N GLU A 53 27.60 6.04 14.37
CA GLU A 53 27.91 6.67 13.08
C GLU A 53 27.82 5.63 11.96
N GLY A 54 26.60 5.37 11.51
CA GLY A 54 26.34 4.51 10.36
C GLY A 54 26.97 5.11 9.09
N PRO A 55 27.38 4.28 8.10
CA PRO A 55 27.88 4.77 6.82
C PRO A 55 26.92 5.79 6.21
N VAL A 56 27.43 6.82 5.53
CA VAL A 56 26.62 7.85 4.85
C VAL A 56 25.52 7.21 4.01
N ARG A 57 25.86 6.16 3.24
CA ARG A 57 24.93 5.38 2.42
C ARG A 57 23.74 4.80 3.18
N LEU A 58 23.91 4.42 4.45
CA LEU A 58 22.83 3.90 5.28
C LEU A 58 21.85 5.02 5.67
N THR A 59 22.39 6.20 5.99
CA THR A 59 21.60 7.42 6.20
C THR A 59 20.83 7.81 4.93
N GLU A 60 21.45 7.69 3.76
CA GLU A 60 20.79 7.95 2.48
C GLU A 60 19.67 6.97 2.17
N LEU A 61 19.87 5.69 2.49
CA LEU A 61 18.87 4.64 2.38
C LEU A 61 17.69 4.90 3.32
N ARG A 62 17.94 5.25 4.58
CA ARG A 62 16.89 5.66 5.53
C ARG A 62 16.06 6.80 4.95
N ASN A 63 16.72 7.83 4.44
CA ASN A 63 16.04 9.00 3.87
C ASN A 63 15.20 8.61 2.65
N ALA A 64 15.70 7.72 1.79
CA ALA A 64 14.93 7.18 0.66
C ALA A 64 13.69 6.41 1.12
N LEU A 65 13.84 5.49 2.08
CA LEU A 65 12.72 4.75 2.66
C LEU A 65 11.65 5.70 3.25
N ALA A 66 12.07 6.76 3.95
CA ALA A 66 11.16 7.78 4.49
C ALA A 66 10.39 8.50 3.38
N PHE A 67 11.07 8.94 2.32
CA PHE A 67 10.44 9.58 1.17
C PHE A 67 9.41 8.67 0.51
N HIS A 68 9.78 7.41 0.29
CA HIS A 68 8.89 6.45 -0.36
C HIS A 68 7.67 6.07 0.50
N LEU A 69 7.74 6.18 1.84
CA LEU A 69 6.56 6.05 2.71
C LEU A 69 5.56 7.19 2.45
N VAL A 70 6.04 8.43 2.31
CA VAL A 70 5.20 9.57 1.94
C VAL A 70 4.62 9.38 0.54
N ARG A 71 5.47 9.00 -0.44
CA ARG A 71 5.04 8.75 -1.82
C ARG A 71 3.98 7.65 -1.89
N MET A 72 4.18 6.51 -1.21
CA MET A 72 3.18 5.43 -1.13
C MET A 72 1.87 5.90 -0.49
N SER A 73 1.91 6.77 0.53
CA SER A 73 0.69 7.32 1.14
C SER A 73 -0.18 8.08 0.13
N ARG A 74 0.45 8.80 -0.79
CA ARG A 74 -0.25 9.52 -1.86
C ARG A 74 -0.66 8.56 -2.98
N TRP A 75 0.22 7.63 -3.36
CA TRP A 75 -0.02 6.67 -4.44
C TRP A 75 -1.21 5.77 -4.21
N TRP A 76 -1.46 5.36 -2.97
CA TRP A 76 -2.58 4.48 -2.59
C TRP A 76 -3.66 5.18 -1.77
N GLY A 77 -3.47 6.46 -1.42
CA GLY A 77 -4.44 7.27 -0.70
C GLY A 77 -4.72 6.80 0.73
N PHE A 78 -3.69 6.33 1.46
CA PHE A 78 -3.86 5.87 2.83
C PHE A 78 -3.47 6.89 3.91
N ASP A 79 -4.06 6.75 5.11
CA ASP A 79 -3.79 7.63 6.23
C ASP A 79 -2.43 7.29 6.84
N PHE A 80 -1.46 8.19 6.65
CA PHE A 80 -0.10 8.03 7.13
C PHE A 80 0.20 8.95 8.31
N CYS A 81 0.48 8.36 9.46
CA CYS A 81 1.00 9.04 10.64
C CYS A 81 2.44 8.59 10.89
N PRO A 82 3.47 9.43 10.65
CA PRO A 82 4.87 9.06 10.85
C PRO A 82 5.14 8.50 12.24
N LEU A 83 4.65 9.16 13.29
CA LEU A 83 4.84 8.70 14.67
C LEU A 83 4.19 7.33 14.90
N GLY A 84 2.92 7.18 14.51
CA GLY A 84 2.18 5.95 14.73
C GLY A 84 2.73 4.76 13.97
N LEU A 85 3.26 4.98 12.77
CA LEU A 85 3.73 3.90 11.89
C LEU A 85 5.22 3.62 12.03
N THR A 86 6.03 4.63 12.35
CA THR A 86 7.50 4.51 12.31
C THR A 86 8.17 4.78 13.67
N GLY A 87 7.44 5.33 14.64
CA GLY A 87 8.00 5.76 15.93
C GLY A 87 8.77 7.09 15.86
N VAL A 88 8.94 7.68 14.67
CA VAL A 88 9.67 8.95 14.48
C VAL A 88 8.69 10.12 14.48
N ARG A 89 8.98 11.17 15.28
CA ARG A 89 8.18 12.40 15.33
C ARG A 89 8.17 13.11 13.97
N ASN A 90 7.03 13.71 13.62
CA ASN A 90 6.80 14.31 12.29
C ASN A 90 7.91 15.28 11.83
N PRO A 91 8.41 16.24 12.64
CA PRO A 91 9.46 17.14 12.17
C PRO A 91 10.76 16.42 11.80
N HIS A 92 11.14 15.41 12.58
CA HIS A 92 12.35 14.61 12.34
C HIS A 92 12.15 13.72 11.11
N PHE A 93 11.00 13.06 11.00
CA PHE A 93 10.67 12.26 9.83
C PHE A 93 10.71 13.10 8.54
N MET A 94 10.11 14.30 8.56
CA MET A 94 10.14 15.20 7.41
C MET A 94 11.54 15.70 7.06
N SER A 95 12.48 15.78 8.02
CA SER A 95 13.87 16.10 7.71
C SER A 95 14.52 15.02 6.82
N TYR A 96 14.20 13.75 7.05
CA TYR A 96 14.70 12.62 6.24
C TYR A 96 14.14 12.68 4.82
N VAL A 97 12.83 12.94 4.70
CA VAL A 97 12.12 13.08 3.42
C VAL A 97 12.73 14.20 2.59
N LYS A 98 12.92 15.39 3.19
CA LYS A 98 13.52 16.55 2.51
C LYS A 98 14.97 16.31 2.11
N ALA A 99 15.76 15.65 2.97
CA ALA A 99 17.15 15.32 2.67
C ALA A 99 17.28 14.33 1.50
N HIS A 100 16.30 13.45 1.29
CA HIS A 100 16.26 12.61 0.08
C HIS A 100 15.88 13.41 -1.16
N ALA A 101 14.76 14.14 -1.08
CA ALA A 101 14.21 14.89 -2.20
C ALA A 101 15.21 15.92 -2.77
N ALA A 102 15.99 16.58 -1.91
CA ALA A 102 17.00 17.55 -2.32
C ALA A 102 18.10 16.99 -3.26
N ARG A 103 18.20 15.67 -3.44
CA ARG A 103 19.17 15.02 -4.33
C ARG A 103 18.65 14.77 -5.74
N SER A 104 17.35 14.93 -5.97
CA SER A 104 16.69 14.59 -7.23
C SER A 104 15.63 15.64 -7.54
N VAL A 105 15.77 16.33 -8.68
CA VAL A 105 14.80 17.34 -9.12
C VAL A 105 13.40 16.73 -9.28
N GLU A 106 13.31 15.48 -9.71
CA GLU A 106 12.05 14.75 -9.88
C GLU A 106 11.36 14.51 -8.53
N ASP A 107 12.11 14.04 -7.53
CA ASP A 107 11.56 13.75 -6.20
C ASP A 107 11.26 15.04 -5.41
N ASP A 108 12.05 16.10 -5.61
CA ASP A 108 11.77 17.42 -5.07
C ASP A 108 10.49 18.03 -5.66
N ALA A 109 10.32 17.98 -6.99
CA ALA A 109 9.10 18.43 -7.66
C ALA A 109 7.87 17.64 -7.18
N LEU A 110 8.01 16.32 -6.99
CA LEU A 110 6.94 15.48 -6.47
C LEU A 110 6.61 15.81 -5.00
N LEU A 111 7.64 16.04 -4.17
CA LEU A 111 7.45 16.43 -2.77
C LEU A 111 6.79 17.80 -2.68
N ASP A 112 7.24 18.78 -3.47
CA ASP A 112 6.66 20.11 -3.56
C ASP A 112 5.18 20.02 -3.92
N LEU A 113 4.85 19.27 -4.98
CA LEU A 113 3.48 19.05 -5.42
C LEU A 113 2.57 18.53 -4.30
N PHE A 114 3.03 17.56 -3.51
CA PHE A 114 2.21 17.01 -2.43
C PHE A 114 2.18 17.87 -1.17
N THR A 115 3.12 18.80 -1.01
CA THR A 115 3.27 19.63 0.19
C THR A 115 2.94 21.09 -0.07
N MET A 116 3.94 21.88 -0.50
CA MET A 116 3.92 23.34 -0.55
C MET A 116 3.38 23.91 -1.86
N GLN A 117 3.51 23.17 -2.96
CA GLN A 117 3.13 23.57 -4.31
C GLN A 117 3.69 24.97 -4.69
N ARG A 118 5.00 25.13 -4.54
CA ARG A 118 5.70 26.38 -4.89
C ARG A 118 5.80 26.56 -6.40
N HIS A 119 5.94 25.47 -7.14
CA HIS A 119 6.15 25.50 -8.60
C HIS A 119 4.88 25.17 -9.39
N MET A 120 3.98 24.38 -8.81
CA MET A 120 2.68 24.04 -9.40
C MET A 120 1.59 25.01 -8.91
N HIS A 121 0.69 25.43 -9.79
CA HIS A 121 -0.43 26.28 -9.40
C HIS A 121 -1.41 25.48 -8.53
N VAL A 122 -1.53 25.87 -7.27
CA VAL A 122 -2.48 25.25 -6.33
C VAL A 122 -3.89 25.33 -6.90
N GLY A 123 -4.55 24.18 -6.99
CA GLY A 123 -5.93 24.09 -7.45
C GLY A 123 -6.10 24.03 -8.97
N ASP A 124 -5.04 24.21 -9.76
CA ASP A 124 -5.09 24.18 -11.22
C ASP A 124 -5.06 22.72 -11.75
N PRO A 125 -6.16 22.21 -12.35
CA PRO A 125 -6.20 20.88 -12.92
C PRO A 125 -5.47 20.76 -14.28
N GLY A 126 -5.07 21.88 -14.89
CA GLY A 126 -4.37 21.92 -16.17
C GLY A 126 -2.85 21.85 -16.05
N HIS A 127 -2.29 22.20 -14.89
CA HIS A 127 -0.85 22.06 -14.62
C HIS A 127 -0.59 20.64 -14.07
N ILE A 128 0.08 19.81 -14.87
CA ILE A 128 0.27 18.38 -14.57
C ILE A 128 1.75 18.01 -14.54
N LEU A 129 2.20 17.49 -13.41
CA LEU A 129 3.50 16.84 -13.27
C LEU A 129 3.42 15.43 -13.87
N VAL A 130 4.17 15.16 -14.93
CA VAL A 130 4.26 13.84 -15.55
C VAL A 130 5.03 12.89 -14.64
N LEU A 131 4.42 11.75 -14.28
CA LEU A 131 5.05 10.72 -13.45
C LEU A 131 5.85 9.72 -14.28
N GLY A 132 5.37 9.42 -15.49
CA GLY A 132 5.97 8.41 -16.36
C GLY A 132 4.98 7.76 -17.31
N ARG A 133 5.52 6.87 -18.12
CA ARG A 133 4.79 6.04 -19.08
C ARG A 133 4.46 4.68 -18.46
N ASP A 134 3.28 4.15 -18.77
CA ASP A 134 2.92 2.78 -18.40
C ASP A 134 3.90 1.79 -19.07
N PRO A 135 4.59 0.93 -18.29
CA PRO A 135 5.57 -0.01 -18.83
C PRO A 135 4.97 -1.05 -19.77
N ASP A 136 3.69 -1.39 -19.61
CA ASP A 136 2.99 -2.39 -20.41
C ASP A 136 2.33 -1.80 -21.66
N SER A 137 2.49 -0.50 -21.89
CA SER A 137 2.00 0.15 -23.11
C SER A 137 2.81 -0.26 -24.34
N SER A 138 2.42 -1.36 -24.97
CA SER A 138 2.98 -1.82 -26.26
C SER A 138 2.13 -1.35 -27.44
N GLY A 139 2.75 -0.76 -28.47
CA GLY A 139 2.09 -0.43 -29.74
C GLY A 139 2.09 1.05 -30.12
N THR A 140 1.09 1.47 -30.89
CA THR A 140 0.90 2.83 -31.41
C THR A 140 0.35 3.82 -30.37
N LEU A 141 -0.26 3.33 -29.29
CA LEU A 141 -0.87 4.14 -28.22
C LEU A 141 -0.14 3.91 -26.89
N SER A 142 0.45 4.99 -26.35
CA SER A 142 1.11 5.01 -25.05
C SER A 142 0.18 5.58 -23.98
N ILE A 143 0.23 5.02 -22.77
CA ILE A 143 -0.44 5.58 -21.59
C ILE A 143 0.60 6.35 -20.78
N PHE A 144 0.30 7.59 -20.43
CA PHE A 144 1.09 8.38 -19.49
C PHE A 144 0.27 8.74 -18.27
N TYR A 145 0.93 8.79 -17.12
CA TYR A 145 0.32 9.17 -15.84
C TYR A 145 0.91 10.47 -15.33
N GLY A 146 0.09 11.24 -14.62
CA GLY A 146 0.46 12.54 -14.08
C GLY A 146 -0.28 12.83 -12.78
N VAL A 147 0.15 13.88 -12.08
CA VAL A 147 -0.57 14.46 -10.95
C VAL A 147 -0.77 15.94 -11.20
N ASP A 148 -2.00 16.42 -11.01
CA ASP A 148 -2.37 17.81 -11.24
C ASP A 148 -2.14 18.70 -10.00
N GLY A 149 -2.35 20.02 -10.17
CA GLY A 149 -2.30 21.01 -9.08
C GLY A 149 -3.36 20.83 -7.99
N GLN A 150 -4.33 19.93 -8.15
CA GLN A 150 -5.28 19.50 -7.11
C GLN A 150 -4.81 18.25 -6.37
N LYS A 151 -3.58 17.77 -6.65
CA LYS A 151 -3.00 16.54 -6.09
C LYS A 151 -3.77 15.29 -6.51
N SER A 152 -4.48 15.36 -7.64
CA SER A 152 -5.22 14.25 -8.20
C SER A 152 -4.43 13.59 -9.33
N PHE A 153 -4.49 12.28 -9.38
CA PHE A 153 -3.91 11.48 -10.45
C PHE A 153 -4.70 11.65 -11.74
N ARG A 154 -3.97 11.72 -12.85
CA ARG A 154 -4.48 11.87 -14.21
C ARG A 154 -3.82 10.83 -15.10
N PHE A 155 -4.47 10.50 -16.21
CA PHE A 155 -3.86 9.76 -17.29
C PHE A 155 -4.19 10.40 -18.64
N THR A 156 -3.38 10.08 -19.63
CA THR A 156 -3.60 10.41 -21.04
C THR A 156 -3.23 9.20 -21.89
N THR A 157 -3.96 9.02 -22.99
CA THR A 157 -3.60 8.08 -24.05
C THR A 157 -3.18 8.90 -25.26
N GLY A 158 -2.02 8.60 -25.82
CA GLY A 158 -1.48 9.38 -26.94
C GLY A 158 -0.73 8.50 -27.92
N ALA A 159 -0.81 8.85 -29.20
CA ALA A 159 0.09 8.28 -30.18
C ALA A 159 1.51 8.82 -29.95
N ASN A 160 2.53 8.04 -30.28
CA ASN A 160 3.91 8.47 -30.07
C ASN A 160 4.19 9.76 -30.87
N GLY A 161 4.66 10.82 -30.20
CA GLY A 161 5.00 12.11 -30.83
C GLY A 161 3.86 13.11 -30.97
N THR A 162 2.63 12.78 -30.53
CA THR A 162 1.52 13.76 -30.49
C THR A 162 1.48 14.51 -29.15
N ALA A 163 0.98 15.74 -29.15
CA ALA A 163 0.73 16.50 -27.93
C ALA A 163 -0.21 15.71 -26.99
N LEU A 164 0.15 15.65 -25.70
CA LEU A 164 -0.61 14.89 -24.71
C LEU A 164 -1.92 15.61 -24.36
N ALA A 165 -3.05 14.95 -24.60
CA ALA A 165 -4.37 15.41 -24.21
C ALA A 165 -4.82 14.67 -22.95
N TRP A 166 -4.74 15.33 -21.80
CA TRP A 166 -5.09 14.72 -20.51
C TRP A 166 -6.58 14.46 -20.36
N CYS A 167 -6.93 13.31 -19.76
CA CYS A 167 -8.31 13.00 -19.44
C CYS A 167 -8.87 14.01 -18.44
N ARG A 168 -10.10 14.48 -18.67
CA ARG A 168 -10.78 15.48 -17.81
C ARG A 168 -11.12 14.93 -16.42
N HIS A 169 -11.21 13.62 -16.26
CA HIS A 169 -11.49 12.98 -14.98
C HIS A 169 -10.25 12.94 -14.08
N SER A 170 -10.44 13.21 -12.80
CA SER A 170 -9.41 13.17 -11.75
C SER A 170 -9.59 11.93 -10.90
N TYR A 171 -8.48 11.34 -10.49
CA TYR A 171 -8.48 10.16 -9.64
C TYR A 171 -7.75 10.45 -8.31
N PRO A 172 -8.29 9.95 -7.19
CA PRO A 172 -7.76 10.26 -5.86
C PRO A 172 -6.53 9.45 -5.47
N ASP A 173 -6.20 8.40 -6.21
CA ASP A 173 -4.99 7.60 -6.07
C ASP A 173 -4.56 7.02 -7.41
N PHE A 174 -3.32 6.52 -7.48
CA PHE A 174 -2.74 6.02 -8.71
C PHE A 174 -3.46 4.78 -9.22
N ALA A 175 -3.84 3.85 -8.34
CA ALA A 175 -4.50 2.61 -8.77
C ALA A 175 -5.87 2.89 -9.42
N SER A 176 -6.61 3.90 -8.95
CA SER A 176 -7.80 4.40 -9.63
C SER A 176 -7.51 4.96 -11.02
N ALA A 177 -6.48 5.81 -11.17
CA ALA A 177 -6.10 6.35 -12.49
C ALA A 177 -5.62 5.24 -13.44
N TRP A 178 -4.86 4.28 -12.91
CA TRP A 178 -4.37 3.13 -13.63
C TRP A 178 -5.54 2.31 -14.17
N LEU A 179 -6.44 1.80 -13.31
CA LEU A 179 -7.61 1.02 -13.73
C LEU A 179 -8.44 1.73 -14.80
N ALA A 180 -8.69 3.03 -14.61
CA ALA A 180 -9.44 3.82 -15.58
C ALA A 180 -8.71 3.97 -16.93
N ALA A 181 -7.38 4.13 -16.92
CA ALA A 181 -6.62 4.20 -18.16
C ALA A 181 -6.77 2.93 -19.01
N TRP A 182 -6.79 1.75 -18.37
CA TRP A 182 -7.00 0.47 -19.05
C TRP A 182 -8.41 0.34 -19.64
N THR A 183 -9.43 0.89 -18.97
CA THR A 183 -10.79 1.00 -19.52
C THR A 183 -10.81 1.85 -20.79
N TYR A 184 -10.03 2.93 -20.87
CA TYR A 184 -9.98 3.84 -22.03
C TYR A 184 -9.03 3.37 -23.16
N HIS A 185 -8.04 2.51 -22.88
CA HIS A 185 -7.08 2.00 -23.87
C HIS A 185 -7.68 0.90 -24.77
N CYS A 186 -8.84 0.33 -24.42
CA CYS A 186 -9.54 -0.66 -25.24
C CYS A 186 -9.88 -0.12 -26.66
N PRO A 187 -9.27 -0.65 -27.74
CA PRO A 187 -9.47 -0.14 -29.10
C PRO A 187 -10.92 -0.30 -29.57
N ALA A 188 -11.47 0.74 -30.19
CA ALA A 188 -12.77 0.71 -30.85
C ALA A 188 -12.74 -0.28 -32.03
N GLY A 189 -13.16 -1.52 -31.81
CA GLY A 189 -13.25 -2.54 -32.87
C GLY A 189 -13.25 -3.96 -32.32
N THR A 190 -12.55 -4.18 -31.22
CA THR A 190 -12.71 -5.37 -30.39
C THR A 190 -13.45 -4.92 -29.14
N VAL A 191 -14.69 -5.39 -28.94
CA VAL A 191 -15.26 -5.40 -27.59
C VAL A 191 -14.20 -6.06 -26.72
N CYS A 192 -13.48 -5.28 -25.91
CA CYS A 192 -12.52 -5.84 -24.97
C CYS A 192 -13.29 -6.93 -24.24
N ALA A 193 -12.89 -8.19 -24.40
CA ALA A 193 -13.52 -9.32 -23.71
C ALA A 193 -13.61 -9.06 -22.19
N ASN A 194 -12.83 -8.08 -21.70
CA ASN A 194 -12.68 -7.68 -20.31
C ASN A 194 -13.17 -6.26 -19.98
N MET A 195 -13.94 -5.54 -20.81
CA MET A 195 -14.46 -4.21 -20.41
C MET A 195 -15.31 -4.30 -19.12
N ARG A 196 -16.15 -5.34 -19.02
CA ARG A 196 -16.92 -5.63 -17.80
C ARG A 196 -16.01 -5.89 -16.59
N GLU A 197 -14.89 -6.58 -16.80
CA GLU A 197 -13.88 -6.87 -15.79
C GLU A 197 -13.21 -5.59 -15.28
N HIS A 198 -12.80 -4.68 -16.18
CA HIS A 198 -12.18 -3.41 -15.81
C HIS A 198 -13.15 -2.49 -15.06
N LEU A 199 -14.40 -2.36 -15.53
CA LEU A 199 -15.42 -1.59 -14.81
C LEU A 199 -15.75 -2.20 -13.43
N ALA A 200 -15.70 -3.52 -13.30
CA ALA A 200 -15.83 -4.19 -12.01
C ALA A 200 -14.63 -3.88 -11.10
N ALA A 201 -13.40 -3.97 -11.61
CA ALA A 201 -12.19 -3.64 -10.89
C ALA A 201 -12.17 -2.19 -10.38
N GLU A 202 -12.61 -1.21 -11.19
CA GLU A 202 -12.74 0.18 -10.76
C GLU A 202 -13.70 0.35 -9.57
N ARG A 203 -14.89 -0.26 -9.65
CA ARG A 203 -15.88 -0.21 -8.56
C ARG A 203 -15.38 -0.91 -7.30
N GLU A 204 -14.79 -2.10 -7.45
CA GLU A 204 -14.27 -2.90 -6.33
C GLU A 204 -13.08 -2.21 -5.66
N HIS A 205 -12.20 -1.57 -6.43
CA HIS A 205 -11.12 -0.74 -5.88
C HIS A 205 -11.68 0.45 -5.11
N ALA A 206 -12.74 1.11 -5.58
CA ALA A 206 -13.39 2.18 -4.84
C ALA A 206 -13.83 1.74 -3.42
N TRP A 207 -14.28 0.50 -3.28
CA TRP A 207 -14.54 -0.11 -1.97
C TRP A 207 -13.24 -0.38 -1.20
N ALA A 208 -12.27 -1.05 -1.84
CA ALA A 208 -10.97 -1.42 -1.25
C ALA A 208 -10.20 -0.20 -0.70
N ARG A 209 -10.31 0.96 -1.33
CA ARG A 209 -9.69 2.22 -0.88
C ARG A 209 -10.07 2.62 0.55
N THR A 210 -11.31 2.38 0.96
CA THR A 210 -11.74 2.67 2.34
C THR A 210 -10.96 1.83 3.35
N TRP A 211 -10.64 0.59 3.00
CA TRP A 211 -9.82 -0.31 3.79
C TRP A 211 -8.34 0.05 3.75
N HIS A 212 -7.81 0.38 2.57
CA HIS A 212 -6.43 0.85 2.44
C HIS A 212 -6.19 2.09 3.31
N ARG A 213 -7.15 3.03 3.32
CA ARG A 213 -7.08 4.23 4.15
C ARG A 213 -6.87 3.92 5.63
N GLN A 214 -7.55 2.89 6.12
CA GLN A 214 -7.56 2.51 7.52
C GLN A 214 -6.58 1.37 7.85
N HIS A 215 -5.69 1.00 6.92
CA HIS A 215 -4.86 -0.21 7.05
C HIS A 215 -4.01 -0.25 8.33
N PHE A 216 -3.49 0.91 8.76
CA PHE A 216 -2.69 1.05 9.98
C PHE A 216 -3.48 1.55 11.20
N HIS A 217 -4.80 1.73 11.08
CA HIS A 217 -5.62 2.16 12.21
C HIS A 217 -5.77 1.02 13.22
N ARG A 218 -5.77 1.37 14.51
CA ARG A 218 -6.08 0.43 15.59
C ARG A 218 -7.59 0.35 15.73
N SER A 219 -8.10 -0.88 15.84
CA SER A 219 -9.52 -1.17 16.05
C SER A 219 -9.66 -2.06 17.29
N GLY A 220 -10.70 -1.84 18.10
CA GLY A 220 -11.03 -2.71 19.23
C GLY A 220 -11.67 -4.04 18.80
N GLY A 221 -11.76 -5.00 19.73
CA GLY A 221 -12.17 -6.39 19.45
C GLY A 221 -13.51 -6.57 18.74
N SER A 222 -14.60 -6.03 19.29
CA SER A 222 -15.94 -6.15 18.69
C SER A 222 -16.02 -5.51 17.30
N LEU A 223 -15.31 -4.41 17.08
CA LEU A 223 -15.20 -3.77 15.77
C LEU A 223 -14.45 -4.64 14.76
N LEU A 224 -13.41 -5.38 15.17
CA LEU A 224 -12.64 -6.25 14.27
C LEU A 224 -13.50 -7.39 13.69
N VAL A 225 -14.37 -8.01 14.50
CA VAL A 225 -15.28 -9.07 14.03
C VAL A 225 -16.24 -8.53 12.98
N ARG A 226 -16.87 -7.37 13.24
CA ARG A 226 -17.77 -6.73 12.27
C ARG A 226 -17.04 -6.39 10.96
N LEU A 227 -15.87 -5.77 11.05
CA LEU A 227 -15.05 -5.44 9.89
C LEU A 227 -14.67 -6.69 9.09
N TYR A 228 -14.39 -7.81 9.75
CA TYR A 228 -14.11 -9.08 9.08
C TYR A 228 -15.30 -9.59 8.28
N LEU A 229 -16.49 -9.58 8.87
CA LEU A 229 -17.72 -10.00 8.20
C LEU A 229 -18.08 -9.09 7.03
N ASP A 230 -17.96 -7.78 7.19
CA ASP A 230 -18.20 -6.79 6.12
C ASP A 230 -17.24 -7.01 4.94
N ALA A 231 -15.95 -7.20 5.22
CA ALA A 231 -14.94 -7.47 4.20
C ALA A 231 -15.15 -8.83 3.50
N MET A 232 -15.60 -9.85 4.23
CA MET A 232 -15.98 -11.15 3.65
C MET A 232 -17.18 -11.02 2.72
N GLY A 233 -18.19 -10.24 3.09
CA GLY A 233 -19.32 -9.91 2.22
C GLY A 233 -18.88 -9.24 0.92
N GLN A 234 -18.01 -8.22 1.03
CA GLN A 234 -17.45 -7.52 -0.14
C GLN A 234 -16.57 -8.43 -1.00
N LEU A 235 -15.76 -9.30 -0.40
CA LEU A 235 -14.98 -10.31 -1.13
C LEU A 235 -15.89 -11.23 -1.96
N SER A 236 -17.00 -11.70 -1.37
CA SER A 236 -17.96 -12.56 -2.08
C SER A 236 -18.67 -11.85 -3.24
N ALA A 237 -18.81 -10.52 -3.16
CA ALA A 237 -19.39 -9.70 -4.20
C ALA A 237 -18.40 -9.33 -5.33
N CYS A 238 -17.10 -9.56 -5.15
CA CYS A 238 -16.09 -9.22 -6.16
C CYS A 238 -16.20 -10.11 -7.40
N GLN A 239 -16.30 -9.45 -8.54
CA GLN A 239 -16.39 -10.03 -9.86
C GLN A 239 -15.03 -10.02 -10.56
N SER A 240 -14.17 -9.03 -10.29
CA SER A 240 -12.87 -8.92 -10.95
C SER A 240 -11.74 -9.64 -10.21
N ARG A 241 -10.72 -10.07 -10.95
CA ARG A 241 -9.46 -10.61 -10.42
C ARG A 241 -8.75 -9.59 -9.55
N PHE A 242 -8.76 -8.32 -9.96
CA PHE A 242 -8.14 -7.23 -9.22
C PHE A 242 -8.81 -7.04 -7.85
N GLY A 243 -10.13 -6.89 -7.83
CA GLY A 243 -10.89 -6.71 -6.60
C GLY A 243 -10.84 -7.94 -5.70
N ARG A 244 -10.95 -9.15 -6.25
CA ARG A 244 -10.76 -10.39 -5.47
C ARG A 244 -9.39 -10.45 -4.80
N ALA A 245 -8.32 -10.16 -5.53
CA ALA A 245 -6.97 -10.13 -4.94
C ALA A 245 -6.83 -9.07 -3.84
N ALA A 246 -7.39 -7.86 -4.06
CA ALA A 246 -7.37 -6.79 -3.06
C ALA A 246 -8.14 -7.18 -1.80
N PHE A 247 -9.36 -7.69 -1.96
CA PHE A 247 -10.22 -8.09 -0.85
C PHE A 247 -9.75 -9.33 -0.12
N GLU A 248 -9.13 -10.30 -0.82
CA GLU A 248 -8.44 -11.41 -0.15
C GLU A 248 -7.34 -10.89 0.77
N SER A 249 -6.52 -9.94 0.30
CA SER A 249 -5.49 -9.32 1.14
C SER A 249 -6.10 -8.58 2.34
N ILE A 250 -7.20 -7.85 2.16
CA ILE A 250 -7.91 -7.12 3.22
C ILE A 250 -8.46 -8.08 4.28
N VAL A 251 -9.20 -9.11 3.86
CA VAL A 251 -9.76 -10.13 4.75
C VAL A 251 -8.65 -10.84 5.52
N ASN A 252 -7.58 -11.24 4.84
CA ASN A 252 -6.42 -11.86 5.48
C ASN A 252 -5.80 -10.92 6.53
N ALA A 253 -5.68 -9.61 6.24
CA ALA A 253 -5.16 -8.61 7.16
C ALA A 253 -6.05 -8.43 8.41
N ILE A 254 -7.37 -8.44 8.25
CA ILE A 254 -8.31 -8.35 9.37
C ILE A 254 -8.24 -9.62 10.22
N ALA A 255 -8.20 -10.80 9.60
CA ALA A 255 -8.04 -12.07 10.30
C ALA A 255 -6.76 -12.08 11.15
N PHE A 256 -5.63 -11.61 10.59
CA PHE A 256 -4.39 -11.46 11.34
C PHE A 256 -4.53 -10.50 12.53
N ARG A 257 -5.22 -9.35 12.35
CA ARG A 257 -5.49 -8.41 13.45
C ARG A 257 -6.36 -9.03 14.54
N MET A 258 -7.35 -9.85 14.19
CA MET A 258 -8.17 -10.59 15.16
C MET A 258 -7.32 -11.56 15.99
N VAL A 259 -6.48 -12.37 15.32
CA VAL A 259 -5.56 -13.30 16.02
C VAL A 259 -4.62 -12.54 16.94
N ARG A 260 -4.01 -11.45 16.46
CA ARG A 260 -3.13 -10.62 17.27
C ARG A 260 -3.86 -10.03 18.49
N HIS A 261 -5.08 -9.53 18.30
CA HIS A 261 -5.88 -8.97 19.39
C HIS A 261 -6.27 -10.03 20.43
N ALA A 262 -6.60 -11.25 20.00
CA ALA A 262 -6.91 -12.36 20.89
C ALA A 262 -5.70 -12.71 21.77
N VAL A 263 -4.49 -12.80 21.16
CA VAL A 263 -3.23 -13.01 21.89
C VAL A 263 -2.93 -11.87 22.86
N GLU A 264 -3.07 -10.61 22.43
CA GLU A 264 -2.85 -9.42 23.27
C GLU A 264 -3.79 -9.38 24.48
N ARG A 265 -5.05 -9.83 24.33
CA ARG A 265 -6.04 -9.90 25.42
C ARG A 265 -6.03 -11.21 26.19
N GLN A 266 -5.18 -12.17 25.83
CA GLN A 266 -5.14 -13.51 26.42
C GLN A 266 -6.50 -14.24 26.36
N ILE A 267 -7.22 -14.08 25.26
CA ILE A 267 -8.49 -14.77 24.99
C ILE A 267 -8.34 -15.69 23.77
N SER A 268 -9.25 -16.65 23.61
CA SER A 268 -9.35 -17.45 22.39
C SER A 268 -9.90 -16.64 21.21
N ILE A 269 -9.61 -17.10 20.00
CA ILE A 269 -10.24 -16.55 18.79
C ILE A 269 -11.76 -16.81 18.85
N ALA A 270 -12.17 -17.98 19.35
CA ALA A 270 -13.57 -18.29 19.62
C ALA A 270 -14.23 -17.26 20.56
N GLY A 271 -13.57 -16.92 21.69
CA GLY A 271 -14.10 -15.93 22.63
C GLY A 271 -14.21 -14.52 22.03
N LEU A 272 -13.26 -14.13 21.17
CA LEU A 272 -13.36 -12.87 20.43
C LEU A 272 -14.55 -12.86 19.46
N LEU A 273 -14.82 -13.98 18.79
CA LEU A 273 -15.97 -14.13 17.88
C LEU A 273 -17.30 -14.08 18.65
N GLU A 274 -17.37 -14.66 19.85
CA GLU A 274 -18.54 -14.61 20.74
C GLU A 274 -18.90 -13.17 21.14
N GLU A 275 -17.89 -12.35 21.46
CA GLU A 275 -18.11 -10.93 21.81
C GLU A 275 -18.69 -10.11 20.65
N GLY A 276 -18.38 -10.47 19.40
CA GLY A 276 -18.74 -9.67 18.22
C GLY A 276 -19.91 -10.20 17.38
N ALA A 277 -20.10 -11.52 17.33
CA ALA A 277 -21.10 -12.18 16.48
C ALA A 277 -21.50 -13.56 17.06
N PRO A 278 -22.26 -13.61 18.17
CA PRO A 278 -22.54 -14.83 18.93
C PRO A 278 -23.33 -15.92 18.15
N GLN A 279 -23.92 -15.58 17.00
CA GLN A 279 -24.78 -16.47 16.22
C GLN A 279 -24.07 -17.24 15.09
N GLN A 280 -22.78 -16.99 14.82
CA GLN A 280 -22.04 -17.57 13.68
C GLN A 280 -20.90 -18.52 14.10
N MET A 281 -21.13 -19.32 15.13
CA MET A 281 -20.07 -20.14 15.72
C MET A 281 -20.00 -21.55 15.16
N SER A 282 -18.93 -21.83 14.43
CA SER A 282 -18.45 -23.20 14.23
C SER A 282 -16.93 -23.23 14.36
N ARG A 283 -16.35 -24.32 14.87
CA ARG A 283 -14.88 -24.53 14.92
C ARG A 283 -14.23 -24.28 13.56
N ARG A 284 -14.96 -24.54 12.46
CA ARG A 284 -14.52 -24.26 11.09
C ARG A 284 -14.21 -22.77 10.85
N VAL A 285 -14.95 -21.85 11.46
CA VAL A 285 -14.70 -20.40 11.30
C VAL A 285 -13.38 -19.98 11.96
N VAL A 286 -13.08 -20.52 13.15
CA VAL A 286 -11.80 -20.28 13.83
C VAL A 286 -10.62 -20.76 12.98
N ASP A 287 -10.71 -21.97 12.43
CA ASP A 287 -9.66 -22.51 11.56
C ASP A 287 -9.48 -21.69 10.28
N VAL A 288 -10.59 -21.21 9.68
CA VAL A 288 -10.55 -20.31 8.52
C VAL A 288 -9.86 -18.98 8.87
N VAL A 289 -10.20 -18.37 10.01
CA VAL A 289 -9.55 -17.12 10.47
C VAL A 289 -8.05 -17.33 10.67
N ARG A 290 -7.65 -18.43 11.33
CA ARG A 290 -6.23 -18.76 11.54
C ARG A 290 -5.52 -18.98 10.21
N GLN A 291 -6.12 -19.69 9.26
CA GLN A 291 -5.53 -19.92 7.94
C GLN A 291 -5.40 -18.61 7.15
N ARG A 292 -6.41 -17.73 7.19
CA ARG A 292 -6.38 -16.40 6.56
C ARG A 292 -5.28 -15.52 7.18
N ALA A 293 -5.08 -15.58 8.50
CA ALA A 293 -4.00 -14.89 9.17
C ALA A 293 -2.61 -15.39 8.71
N ARG A 294 -2.42 -16.71 8.56
CA ARG A 294 -1.19 -17.28 8.02
C ARG A 294 -0.92 -16.81 6.58
N LEU A 295 -1.95 -16.79 5.74
CA LEU A 295 -1.84 -16.29 4.37
C LEU A 295 -1.42 -14.82 4.33
N TYR A 296 -1.89 -14.00 5.28
CA TYR A 296 -1.45 -12.61 5.40
C TYR A 296 0.04 -12.51 5.72
N VAL A 297 0.52 -13.28 6.70
CA VAL A 297 1.94 -13.26 7.08
C VAL A 297 2.83 -13.74 5.92
N ALA A 298 2.44 -14.82 5.25
CA ALA A 298 3.20 -15.38 4.15
C ALA A 298 3.31 -14.43 2.94
N ARG A 299 2.24 -13.69 2.60
CA ARG A 299 2.16 -12.89 1.37
C ARG A 299 2.40 -11.40 1.56
N SER A 300 1.99 -10.86 2.71
CA SER A 300 1.88 -9.42 2.91
C SER A 300 2.78 -8.90 4.02
N ILE A 301 3.50 -9.75 4.75
CA ILE A 301 4.48 -9.33 5.74
C ILE A 301 5.90 -9.47 5.19
N ASP A 302 6.73 -8.51 5.57
CA ASP A 302 8.16 -8.49 5.30
C ASP A 302 8.84 -9.79 5.74
N ALA A 303 9.70 -10.35 4.88
CA ALA A 303 10.32 -11.65 5.11
C ALA A 303 11.07 -11.74 6.47
N LEU A 304 11.65 -10.64 6.95
CA LEU A 304 12.38 -10.64 8.24
C LEU A 304 11.46 -10.75 9.46
N GLN A 305 10.18 -10.36 9.32
CA GLN A 305 9.21 -10.39 10.42
C GLN A 305 8.36 -11.67 10.44
N ARG A 306 8.35 -12.46 9.34
CA ARG A 306 7.47 -13.63 9.21
C ARG A 306 7.64 -14.65 10.31
N PRO A 307 8.86 -15.12 10.67
CA PRO A 307 9.00 -16.18 11.67
C PRO A 307 8.40 -15.80 13.03
N LYS A 308 8.61 -14.54 13.44
CA LYS A 308 8.04 -13.99 14.68
C LYS A 308 6.51 -13.96 14.65
N LEU A 309 5.92 -13.55 13.53
CA LEU A 309 4.46 -13.42 13.41
C LEU A 309 3.77 -14.76 13.16
N GLU A 310 4.45 -15.72 12.53
CA GLU A 310 3.98 -17.11 12.40
C GLU A 310 3.91 -17.79 13.77
N ALA A 311 4.98 -17.67 14.57
CA ALA A 311 5.00 -18.18 15.94
C ALA A 311 3.88 -17.56 16.81
N LEU A 312 3.57 -16.28 16.60
CA LEU A 312 2.44 -15.62 17.28
C LEU A 312 1.10 -16.30 16.93
N ILE A 313 0.88 -16.66 15.66
CA ILE A 313 -0.36 -17.32 15.23
C ILE A 313 -0.43 -18.76 15.76
N GLU A 314 0.70 -19.46 15.85
CA GLU A 314 0.75 -20.82 16.40
C GLU A 314 0.44 -20.86 17.88
N ASN A 315 0.91 -19.86 18.63
CA ASN A 315 0.65 -19.73 20.06
C ASN A 315 -0.76 -19.18 20.39
N ALA A 316 -1.53 -18.76 19.38
CA ALA A 316 -2.88 -18.26 19.60
C ALA A 316 -3.86 -19.41 19.91
N ALA A 317 -4.44 -19.35 21.12
CA ALA A 317 -5.45 -20.30 21.56
C ALA A 317 -6.64 -20.34 20.57
N PRO A 318 -7.10 -21.55 20.18
CA PRO A 318 -8.25 -21.71 19.29
C PRO A 318 -9.50 -21.05 19.88
#